data_AF-A0A815UNQ3-F1
#
_entry.id   AF-A0A815UNQ3-F1
#
_cell.length_a   1.000
_cell.length_b   1.000
_cell.length_c   1.000
_cell.angle_alpha   90.00
_cell.angle_beta   90.00
_cell.angle_gamma   90.00
#
_symmetry.space_group_name_H-M   'P 1'
#
loop_
_entity.id
_entity.type
_entity.pdbx_description
1 polymer ?
#
loop_
_entity_poly.entity_id
_entity_poly.type
_entity_poly.pdbx_seq_one_letter_code
_entity_poly.pdbx_strand_id
1 'polypeptide(L)'
;YWVMRVLLEPCVNLLIAVRSGNYKARNASWSRMVPLFFAHNRRKYAKLGARNLADLQTMPQQLSHHLEKSFVVKRTDRPFSSIPVDQALECSINRLGKGRNGVSGKFSSQGIDRFCQTLLFRIMIYSVINDIVEIETNNNDGHIECQQNRLELDNRDLQVLVNKLDDEKIFHNDKKDLTELFSGKVIHAAIVNDICSTFDRGELELKKFIIERLVDRTVDIDAKMETMKTLKLIDNDTYGLTKPKLQKKVTVHGQDKLSLSASVVNHIDTGT
;
A
#
# COMPACT_ATOMS: atom_id res chain seq x y z
N TYR A 1 13.86 4.53 -0.15
CA TYR A 1 14.23 3.10 0.01
C TYR A 1 13.72 2.50 1.32
N TRP A 2 14.12 3.01 2.49
CA TRP A 2 13.75 2.44 3.80
C TRP A 2 12.24 2.37 4.12
N VAL A 3 11.47 3.41 3.82
CA VAL A 3 10.00 3.40 3.99
C VAL A 3 9.36 2.30 3.13
N MET A 4 9.87 2.07 1.91
CA MET A 4 9.40 0.99 1.06
C MET A 4 9.76 -0.38 1.64
N ARG A 5 10.97 -0.55 2.17
CA ARG A 5 11.39 -1.81 2.79
C ARG A 5 10.60 -2.15 4.06
N VAL A 6 10.39 -1.19 4.96
CA VAL A 6 9.74 -1.48 6.25
C VAL A 6 8.22 -1.57 6.11
N LEU A 7 7.60 -0.72 5.29
CA LEU A 7 6.13 -0.65 5.19
C LEU A 7 5.55 -1.41 4.01
N LEU A 8 6.20 -1.36 2.84
CA LEU A 8 5.66 -1.96 1.61
C LEU A 8 6.06 -3.43 1.46
N GLU A 9 7.24 -3.84 1.90
CA GLU A 9 7.70 -5.24 1.79
C GLU A 9 6.70 -6.25 2.39
N PRO A 10 6.18 -6.08 3.63
CA PRO A 10 5.21 -7.03 4.19
C PRO A 10 3.89 -7.03 3.42
N CYS A 11 3.47 -5.88 2.90
CA CYS A 11 2.24 -5.75 2.11
C CYS A 11 2.36 -6.48 0.76
N VAL A 12 3.48 -6.28 0.06
CA VAL A 12 3.75 -6.93 -1.24
C VAL A 12 3.92 -8.42 -1.06
N ASN A 13 4.65 -8.87 -0.04
CA ASN A 13 4.82 -10.30 0.26
C ASN A 13 3.48 -10.96 0.62
N LEU A 14 2.62 -10.26 1.37
CA LEU A 14 1.28 -10.75 1.66
C LEU A 14 0.43 -10.90 0.39
N LEU A 15 0.47 -9.89 -0.50
CA LEU A 15 -0.21 -9.95 -1.79
C LEU A 15 0.27 -11.15 -2.61
N ILE A 16 1.60 -11.30 -2.76
CA ILE A 16 2.20 -12.41 -3.50
C ILE A 16 1.78 -13.76 -2.90
N ALA A 17 1.85 -13.88 -1.57
CA ALA A 17 1.47 -15.10 -0.87
C ALA A 17 -0.01 -15.47 -1.06
N VAL A 18 -0.91 -14.50 -1.00
CA VAL A 18 -2.34 -14.71 -1.27
C VAL A 18 -2.56 -15.12 -2.72
N ARG A 19 -2.02 -14.36 -3.68
CA ARG A 19 -2.24 -14.61 -5.11
C ARG A 19 -1.67 -15.96 -5.55
N SER A 20 -0.52 -16.36 -5.01
CA SER A 20 0.08 -17.68 -5.23
C SER A 20 -0.58 -18.82 -4.46
N GLY A 21 -1.40 -18.54 -3.44
CA GLY A 21 -1.98 -19.55 -2.56
C GLY A 21 -0.95 -20.19 -1.62
N ASN A 22 0.11 -19.47 -1.26
CA ASN A 22 1.13 -19.93 -0.32
C ASN A 22 0.78 -19.54 1.12
N TYR A 23 0.18 -20.48 1.87
CA TYR A 23 -0.27 -20.26 3.24
C TYR A 23 0.87 -19.92 4.21
N LYS A 24 2.02 -20.60 4.08
CA LYS A 24 3.19 -20.37 4.94
C LYS A 24 3.76 -18.96 4.74
N ALA A 25 3.93 -18.56 3.48
CA ALA A 25 4.37 -17.20 3.15
C ALA A 25 3.36 -16.15 3.61
N ARG A 26 2.06 -16.45 3.55
CA ARG A 26 0.99 -15.57 4.04
C ARG A 26 1.13 -15.36 5.54
N ASN A 27 1.33 -16.42 6.32
CA ASN A 27 1.47 -16.33 7.78
C ASN A 27 2.75 -15.59 8.19
N ALA A 28 3.88 -15.84 7.50
CA ALA A 28 5.13 -15.13 7.73
C ALA A 28 5.02 -13.62 7.36
N SER A 29 4.29 -13.29 6.29
CA SER A 29 4.05 -11.90 5.93
C SER A 29 3.11 -11.21 6.93
N TRP A 30 2.09 -11.93 7.39
CA TRP A 30 1.15 -11.44 8.41
C TRP A 30 1.87 -11.14 9.74
N SER A 31 2.75 -12.02 10.21
CA SER A 31 3.53 -11.79 11.44
C SER A 31 4.43 -10.57 11.36
N ARG A 32 4.90 -10.19 10.17
CA ARG A 32 5.64 -8.94 9.94
C ARG A 32 4.73 -7.71 9.79
N MET A 33 3.50 -7.88 9.35
CA MET A 33 2.58 -6.75 9.14
C MET A 33 1.88 -6.30 10.43
N VAL A 34 1.53 -7.24 11.33
CA VAL A 34 0.80 -6.90 12.57
C VAL A 34 1.55 -5.89 13.46
N PRO A 35 2.87 -5.99 13.70
CA PRO A 35 3.64 -4.97 14.42
C PRO A 35 3.43 -3.54 13.88
N LEU A 36 3.34 -3.39 12.56
CA LEU A 36 3.13 -2.07 11.93
C LEU A 36 1.77 -1.47 12.30
N PHE A 37 0.74 -2.28 12.56
CA PHE A 37 -0.54 -1.77 13.03
C PHE A 37 -0.45 -1.18 14.43
N PHE A 38 0.37 -1.75 15.31
CA PHE A 38 0.67 -1.17 16.61
C PHE A 38 1.43 0.14 16.45
N ALA A 39 2.51 0.12 15.65
CA ALA A 39 3.37 1.28 15.45
C ALA A 39 2.63 2.50 14.86
N HIS A 40 1.68 2.26 13.96
CA HIS A 40 0.87 3.30 13.32
C HIS A 40 -0.50 3.54 13.97
N ASN A 41 -0.70 3.08 15.20
CA ASN A 41 -1.94 3.31 15.96
C ASN A 41 -3.21 2.82 15.24
N ARG A 42 -3.11 1.78 14.41
CA ARG A 42 -4.22 1.13 13.72
C ARG A 42 -4.91 0.11 14.62
N ARG A 43 -5.45 0.58 15.75
CA ARG A 43 -5.93 -0.23 16.89
C ARG A 43 -6.86 -1.39 16.52
N LYS A 44 -7.83 -1.16 15.63
CA LYS A 44 -8.76 -2.22 15.18
C LYS A 44 -8.01 -3.37 14.51
N TYR A 45 -7.12 -3.03 13.57
CA TYR A 45 -6.30 -4.01 12.85
C TYR A 45 -5.24 -4.64 13.75
N ALA A 46 -4.66 -3.88 14.68
CA ALA A 46 -3.70 -4.37 15.67
C ALA A 46 -4.33 -5.48 16.54
N LYS A 47 -5.53 -5.23 17.10
CA LYS A 47 -6.27 -6.22 17.90
C LYS A 47 -6.59 -7.49 17.09
N LEU A 48 -7.18 -7.32 15.91
CA LEU A 48 -7.53 -8.45 15.03
C LEU A 48 -6.30 -9.25 14.61
N GLY A 49 -5.21 -8.55 14.28
CA GLY A 49 -3.94 -9.15 13.91
C GLY A 49 -3.29 -9.93 15.05
N ALA A 50 -3.23 -9.35 16.25
CA ALA A 50 -2.71 -10.02 17.43
C ALA A 50 -3.51 -11.27 17.79
N ARG A 51 -4.86 -11.17 17.72
CA ARG A 51 -5.73 -12.32 17.93
C ARG A 51 -5.48 -13.41 16.90
N ASN A 52 -5.41 -13.05 15.62
CA ASN A 52 -5.12 -14.01 14.55
C ASN A 52 -3.77 -14.70 14.74
N LEU A 53 -2.72 -13.99 15.15
CA LEU A 53 -1.41 -14.58 15.42
C LEU A 53 -1.45 -15.56 16.60
N ALA A 54 -2.15 -15.19 17.68
CA ALA A 54 -2.33 -16.08 18.84
C ALA A 54 -3.15 -17.33 18.45
N ASP A 55 -4.20 -17.17 17.65
CA ASP A 55 -4.99 -18.30 17.15
C ASP A 55 -4.12 -19.19 16.26
N LEU A 56 -3.29 -18.64 15.37
CA LEU A 56 -2.37 -19.42 14.51
C LEU A 56 -1.36 -20.27 15.31
N GLN A 57 -0.95 -19.81 16.49
CA GLN A 57 -0.02 -20.54 17.37
C GLN A 57 -0.71 -21.65 18.17
N THR A 58 -1.99 -21.48 18.49
CA THR A 58 -2.75 -22.37 19.38
C THR A 58 -3.71 -23.29 18.64
N MET A 59 -3.86 -23.10 17.32
CA MET A 59 -4.79 -23.84 16.48
C MET A 59 -4.46 -25.34 16.39
N PRO A 60 -5.46 -26.23 16.44
CA PRO A 60 -5.27 -27.65 16.17
C PRO A 60 -4.69 -27.88 14.78
N GLN A 61 -3.73 -28.81 14.67
CA GLN A 61 -3.04 -29.12 13.42
C GLN A 61 -3.99 -29.50 12.27
N GLN A 62 -5.09 -30.19 12.59
CA GLN A 62 -6.14 -30.56 11.63
C GLN A 62 -6.78 -29.33 10.97
N LEU A 63 -7.08 -28.29 11.76
CA LEU A 63 -7.66 -27.05 11.26
C LEU A 63 -6.61 -26.25 10.46
N SER A 64 -5.35 -26.25 10.89
CA SER A 64 -4.25 -25.63 10.13
C SER A 64 -4.09 -26.27 8.75
N HIS A 65 -4.14 -27.59 8.66
CA HIS A 65 -4.07 -28.31 7.38
C HIS A 65 -5.28 -28.02 6.48
N HIS A 66 -6.46 -27.89 7.06
CA HIS A 66 -7.64 -27.49 6.30
C HIS A 66 -7.48 -26.06 5.75
N LEU A 67 -7.08 -25.10 6.58
CA LEU A 67 -6.87 -23.71 6.17
C LEU A 67 -5.76 -23.56 5.13
N GLU A 68 -4.69 -24.34 5.20
CA GLU A 68 -3.64 -24.33 4.18
C GLU A 68 -4.19 -24.59 2.77
N LYS A 69 -5.26 -25.41 2.67
CA LYS A 69 -5.94 -25.72 1.41
C LYS A 69 -7.08 -24.76 1.06
N SER A 70 -7.65 -24.05 2.03
CA SER A 70 -8.91 -23.29 1.85
C SER A 70 -8.83 -21.80 2.18
N PHE A 71 -7.66 -21.26 2.54
CA PHE A 71 -7.53 -19.83 2.88
C PHE A 71 -7.69 -18.87 1.68
N VAL A 72 -7.62 -19.40 0.45
CA VAL A 72 -7.86 -18.66 -0.80
C VAL A 72 -8.76 -19.46 -1.72
N VAL A 73 -9.40 -18.76 -2.64
CA VAL A 73 -10.22 -19.33 -3.71
C VAL A 73 -9.50 -19.13 -5.04
N LYS A 74 -9.41 -20.18 -5.85
CA LYS A 74 -8.99 -20.10 -7.25
C LYS A 74 -10.21 -20.31 -8.14
N ARG A 75 -10.49 -19.34 -9.02
CA ARG A 75 -11.55 -19.44 -10.03
C ARG A 75 -11.05 -20.02 -11.35
N THR A 76 -9.74 -19.99 -11.57
CA THR A 76 -9.07 -20.48 -12.76
C THR A 76 -7.78 -21.18 -12.37
N ASP A 77 -7.31 -22.08 -13.21
CA ASP A 77 -6.03 -22.80 -13.00
C ASP A 77 -4.80 -21.94 -13.29
N ARG A 78 -4.99 -20.65 -13.65
CA ARG A 78 -3.89 -19.73 -13.92
C ARG A 78 -3.00 -19.56 -12.67
N PRO A 79 -1.67 -19.52 -12.83
CA PRO A 79 -0.79 -19.16 -11.73
C PRO A 79 -1.13 -17.75 -11.23
N PHE A 80 -0.91 -17.49 -9.94
CA PHE A 80 -1.15 -16.19 -9.33
C PHE A 80 -2.61 -15.69 -9.41
N SER A 81 -3.59 -16.58 -9.57
CA SER A 81 -5.01 -16.25 -9.72
C SER A 81 -5.82 -16.24 -8.42
N SER A 82 -5.24 -16.70 -7.31
CA SER A 82 -5.98 -16.95 -6.07
C SER A 82 -6.40 -15.63 -5.38
N ILE A 83 -7.60 -15.59 -4.85
CA ILE A 83 -8.14 -14.42 -4.13
C ILE A 83 -8.56 -14.80 -2.72
N PRO A 84 -8.58 -13.85 -1.76
CA PRO A 84 -9.18 -14.09 -0.45
C PRO A 84 -10.63 -14.56 -0.58
N VAL A 85 -11.06 -15.43 0.35
CA VAL A 85 -12.43 -15.97 0.37
C VAL A 85 -13.49 -14.86 0.38
N ASP A 86 -13.29 -13.82 1.19
CA ASP A 86 -14.20 -12.66 1.25
C ASP A 86 -14.32 -11.93 -0.10
N GLN A 87 -13.19 -11.70 -0.77
CA GLN A 87 -13.18 -11.11 -2.11
C GLN A 87 -13.85 -12.03 -3.13
N ALA A 88 -13.67 -13.36 -3.01
CA ALA A 88 -14.35 -14.32 -3.87
C ALA A 88 -15.87 -14.24 -3.71
N LEU A 89 -16.35 -14.18 -2.46
CA LEU A 89 -17.76 -13.99 -2.14
C LEU A 89 -18.30 -12.67 -2.72
N GLU A 90 -17.54 -11.57 -2.61
CA GLU A 90 -17.94 -10.28 -3.17
C GLU A 90 -18.03 -10.32 -4.70
N CYS A 91 -17.02 -10.92 -5.36
CA CYS A 91 -16.93 -10.99 -6.82
C CYS A 91 -17.84 -12.05 -7.47
N SER A 92 -18.42 -12.97 -6.69
CA SER A 92 -19.31 -14.02 -7.18
C SER A 92 -20.72 -13.90 -6.60
N ILE A 93 -20.97 -14.47 -5.42
CA ILE A 93 -22.28 -14.57 -4.77
C ILE A 93 -22.93 -13.19 -4.64
N ASN A 94 -22.18 -12.22 -4.12
CA ASN A 94 -22.72 -10.88 -3.92
C ASN A 94 -22.91 -10.16 -5.24
N ARG A 95 -21.98 -10.23 -6.18
CA ARG A 95 -22.12 -9.62 -7.51
C ARG A 95 -23.35 -10.15 -8.26
N LEU A 96 -23.62 -11.45 -8.18
CA LEU A 96 -24.76 -12.09 -8.84
C LEU A 96 -26.07 -11.86 -8.10
N GLY A 97 -26.01 -11.82 -6.77
CA GLY A 97 -27.16 -11.61 -5.91
C GLY A 97 -27.65 -10.15 -5.84
N LYS A 98 -26.70 -9.20 -5.94
CA LYS A 98 -26.92 -7.75 -5.98
C LYS A 98 -27.27 -7.32 -7.40
N GLY A 99 -28.33 -6.52 -7.57
CA GLY A 99 -28.61 -5.88 -8.85
C GLY A 99 -27.55 -4.84 -9.22
N ARG A 100 -27.70 -4.20 -10.39
CA ARG A 100 -26.77 -3.18 -10.94
C ARG A 100 -26.44 -2.02 -9.98
N ASN A 101 -27.31 -1.77 -8.99
CA ASN A 101 -27.16 -0.72 -7.97
C ASN A 101 -26.93 -1.27 -6.54
N GLY A 102 -26.46 -2.52 -6.41
CA GLY A 102 -26.40 -3.20 -5.12
C GLY A 102 -27.75 -3.75 -4.66
N VAL A 103 -27.83 -4.19 -3.40
CA VAL A 103 -29.10 -4.34 -2.69
C VAL A 103 -29.58 -2.93 -2.33
N SER A 104 -30.39 -2.32 -3.20
CA SER A 104 -30.91 -0.97 -3.03
C SER A 104 -32.41 -1.03 -2.69
N GLY A 105 -32.84 -0.17 -1.75
CA GLY A 105 -34.22 -0.13 -1.25
C GLY A 105 -34.32 -0.33 0.27
N LYS A 106 -35.36 0.22 0.90
CA LYS A 106 -35.68 -0.07 2.30
C LYS A 106 -36.37 -1.43 2.36
N PHE A 107 -35.61 -2.47 2.72
CA PHE A 107 -36.22 -3.77 3.02
C PHE A 107 -36.93 -3.70 4.37
N SER A 108 -38.14 -4.26 4.46
CA SER A 108 -38.69 -4.65 5.76
C SER A 108 -37.86 -5.82 6.32
N SER A 109 -37.95 -6.08 7.63
CA SER A 109 -37.30 -7.25 8.26
C SER A 109 -37.64 -8.56 7.54
N GLN A 110 -38.92 -8.76 7.22
CA GLN A 110 -39.38 -9.93 6.43
C GLN A 110 -38.84 -9.93 4.98
N GLY A 111 -38.63 -8.76 4.40
CA GLY A 111 -38.03 -8.62 3.06
C GLY A 111 -36.56 -9.03 3.04
N ILE A 112 -35.81 -8.72 4.10
CA ILE A 112 -34.42 -9.19 4.27
C ILE A 112 -34.39 -10.71 4.40
N ASP A 113 -35.24 -11.29 5.25
CA ASP A 113 -35.29 -12.74 5.45
C ASP A 113 -35.58 -13.49 4.14
N ARG A 114 -36.59 -13.03 3.38
CA ARG A 114 -36.90 -13.61 2.06
C ARG A 114 -35.76 -13.43 1.06
N PHE A 115 -35.10 -12.26 1.06
CA PHE A 115 -33.94 -12.04 0.22
C PHE A 115 -32.81 -13.01 0.55
N CYS A 116 -32.45 -13.16 1.84
CA CYS A 116 -31.42 -14.08 2.29
C CYS A 116 -31.76 -15.55 1.96
N GLN A 117 -33.02 -15.97 2.17
CA GLN A 117 -33.46 -17.33 1.88
C GLN A 117 -33.44 -17.67 0.37
N THR A 118 -33.75 -16.70 -0.48
CA THR A 118 -33.82 -16.92 -1.94
C THR A 118 -32.52 -16.62 -2.68
N LEU A 119 -31.55 -15.98 -2.03
CA LEU A 119 -30.30 -15.51 -2.63
C LEU A 119 -29.54 -16.64 -3.37
N LEU A 120 -29.28 -17.75 -2.68
CA LEU A 120 -28.53 -18.87 -3.25
C LEU A 120 -29.25 -19.51 -4.43
N PHE A 121 -30.58 -19.63 -4.35
CA PHE A 121 -31.40 -20.19 -5.42
C PHE A 121 -31.39 -19.29 -6.67
N ARG A 122 -31.48 -17.96 -6.49
CA ARG A 122 -31.40 -16.99 -7.59
C ARG A 122 -30.03 -17.03 -8.28
N ILE A 123 -28.95 -17.14 -7.50
CA ILE A 123 -27.58 -17.26 -8.03
C ILE A 123 -27.43 -18.55 -8.82
N MET A 124 -27.97 -19.67 -8.33
CA MET A 124 -27.94 -20.96 -9.04
C MET A 124 -28.67 -20.89 -10.38
N ILE A 125 -29.89 -20.33 -10.42
CA ILE A 125 -30.62 -20.12 -11.68
C ILE A 125 -29.81 -19.25 -12.64
N TYR A 126 -29.22 -18.16 -12.15
CA TYR A 126 -28.41 -17.26 -12.97
C TYR A 126 -27.20 -17.98 -13.58
N SER A 127 -26.49 -18.80 -12.80
CA SER A 127 -25.36 -19.60 -13.27
C SER A 127 -25.78 -20.56 -14.39
N VAL A 128 -26.87 -21.30 -14.19
CA VAL A 128 -27.38 -22.26 -15.19
C VAL A 128 -27.80 -21.54 -16.48
N ILE A 129 -28.45 -20.38 -16.38
CA ILE A 129 -28.84 -19.59 -17.55
C ILE A 129 -27.60 -19.09 -18.30
N ASN A 130 -26.59 -18.58 -17.59
CA ASN A 130 -25.35 -18.13 -18.22
C ASN A 130 -24.61 -19.26 -18.95
N ASP A 131 -24.60 -20.46 -18.37
CA ASP A 131 -24.01 -21.65 -18.99
C ASP A 131 -24.78 -22.04 -20.26
N ILE A 132 -26.12 -22.03 -20.23
CA ILE A 132 -26.97 -22.35 -21.40
C ILE A 132 -26.79 -21.32 -22.53
N VAL A 133 -26.65 -20.04 -22.18
CA VAL A 133 -26.56 -18.94 -23.16
C VAL A 133 -25.11 -18.71 -23.60
N GLU A 134 -24.14 -19.49 -23.11
CA GLU A 134 -22.72 -19.43 -23.47
C GLU A 134 -22.09 -18.02 -23.32
N ILE A 135 -22.64 -17.18 -22.44
CA ILE A 135 -22.15 -15.80 -22.26
C ILE A 135 -20.72 -15.78 -21.70
N GLU A 136 -20.31 -16.83 -20.98
CA GLU A 136 -19.02 -16.93 -20.29
C GLU A 136 -17.98 -17.81 -21.02
N THR A 137 -18.30 -18.46 -22.16
CA THR A 137 -17.44 -19.50 -22.78
C THR A 137 -16.38 -18.98 -23.74
N ASN A 138 -16.28 -17.66 -23.96
CA ASN A 138 -15.20 -17.11 -24.79
C ASN A 138 -13.86 -17.14 -24.03
N ASN A 139 -13.22 -18.31 -24.07
CA ASN A 139 -11.89 -18.64 -23.55
C ASN A 139 -10.72 -17.86 -24.20
N ASN A 140 -11.00 -16.80 -24.96
CA ASN A 140 -10.00 -15.83 -25.43
C ASN A 140 -9.71 -14.74 -24.38
N ASP A 141 -9.91 -15.04 -23.10
CA ASP A 141 -9.75 -14.13 -21.97
C ASP A 141 -8.27 -13.96 -21.55
N GLY A 142 -7.36 -14.01 -22.52
CA GLY A 142 -6.01 -13.51 -22.35
C GLY A 142 -6.10 -12.00 -22.37
N HIS A 143 -6.07 -11.36 -21.19
CA HIS A 143 -5.93 -9.91 -21.10
C HIS A 143 -4.81 -9.48 -22.05
N ILE A 144 -4.99 -8.38 -22.81
CA ILE A 144 -4.02 -7.97 -23.83
C ILE A 144 -2.58 -7.84 -23.26
N GLU A 145 -2.48 -7.54 -21.96
CA GLU A 145 -1.25 -7.47 -21.17
C GLU A 145 -0.56 -8.83 -20.95
N CYS A 146 -1.28 -9.93 -21.04
CA CYS A 146 -0.75 -11.29 -20.91
C CYS A 146 -0.32 -11.89 -22.26
N GLN A 147 -0.44 -11.17 -23.37
CA GLN A 147 0.06 -11.63 -24.67
C GLN A 147 1.59 -11.65 -24.67
N GLN A 148 2.18 -12.68 -25.28
CA GLN A 148 3.64 -12.89 -25.29
C GLN A 148 4.41 -11.66 -25.79
N ASN A 149 3.96 -11.05 -26.90
CA ASN A 149 4.56 -9.81 -27.42
C ASN A 149 4.53 -8.66 -26.41
N ARG A 150 3.45 -8.55 -25.63
CA ARG A 150 3.30 -7.49 -24.63
C ARG A 150 4.20 -7.73 -23.43
N LEU A 151 4.29 -8.98 -22.96
CA LEU A 151 5.23 -9.39 -21.91
C LEU A 151 6.68 -9.10 -22.30
N GLU A 152 7.07 -9.38 -23.54
CA GLU A 152 8.42 -9.09 -24.05
C GLU A 152 8.72 -7.59 -24.10
N LEU A 153 7.75 -6.77 -24.51
CA LEU A 153 7.86 -5.31 -24.49
C LEU A 153 7.98 -4.78 -23.06
N ASP A 154 7.08 -5.20 -22.17
CA ASP A 154 7.07 -4.76 -20.78
C ASP A 154 8.37 -5.16 -20.06
N ASN A 155 8.88 -6.37 -20.30
CA ASN A 155 10.18 -6.80 -19.76
C ASN A 155 11.34 -5.96 -20.28
N ARG A 156 11.32 -5.57 -21.55
CA ARG A 156 12.35 -4.68 -22.13
C ARG A 156 12.29 -3.29 -21.49
N ASP A 157 11.09 -2.72 -21.36
CA ASP A 157 10.88 -1.41 -20.74
C ASP A 157 11.26 -1.42 -19.26
N LEU A 158 10.93 -2.49 -18.53
CA LEU A 158 11.37 -2.72 -17.16
C LEU A 158 12.90 -2.77 -17.08
N GLN A 159 13.57 -3.46 -18.00
CA GLN A 159 15.03 -3.52 -18.01
C GLN A 159 15.64 -2.14 -18.26
N VAL A 160 15.09 -1.34 -19.18
CA VAL A 160 15.53 0.04 -19.42
C VAL A 160 15.36 0.89 -18.17
N LEU A 161 14.22 0.77 -17.50
CA LEU A 161 13.96 1.49 -16.26
C LEU A 161 14.93 1.07 -15.15
N VAL A 162 15.12 -0.23 -14.95
CA VAL A 162 16.06 -0.78 -13.95
C VAL A 162 17.48 -0.29 -14.21
N ASN A 163 17.95 -0.37 -15.46
CA ASN A 163 19.28 0.10 -15.84
C ASN A 163 19.43 1.60 -15.54
N LYS A 164 18.46 2.44 -15.91
CA LYS A 164 18.50 3.87 -15.59
C LYS A 164 18.51 4.15 -14.09
N LEU A 165 17.72 3.41 -13.31
CA LEU A 165 17.67 3.56 -11.85
C LEU A 165 19.02 3.16 -11.21
N ASP A 166 19.70 2.17 -11.79
CA ASP A 166 21.01 1.70 -11.36
C ASP A 166 22.14 2.68 -11.75
N ASP A 167 22.13 3.17 -13.00
CA ASP A 167 23.05 4.20 -13.52
C ASP A 167 23.00 5.47 -12.67
N GLU A 168 21.79 5.94 -12.34
CA GLU A 168 21.54 7.09 -11.47
C GLU A 168 21.79 6.78 -9.98
N LYS A 169 22.12 5.52 -9.66
CA LYS A 169 22.40 5.04 -8.30
C LYS A 169 21.31 5.41 -7.29
N ILE A 170 20.05 5.47 -7.73
CA ILE A 170 18.93 5.99 -6.95
C ILE A 170 18.69 5.19 -5.67
N PHE A 171 18.96 3.88 -5.71
CA PHE A 171 18.81 2.98 -4.56
C PHE A 171 20.14 2.54 -3.93
N HIS A 172 21.27 3.09 -4.36
CA HIS A 172 22.54 2.82 -3.71
C HIS A 172 22.58 3.47 -2.33
N ASN A 173 23.06 2.72 -1.35
CA ASN A 173 23.01 3.09 0.06
C ASN A 173 24.23 3.94 0.50
N ASP A 174 24.96 4.52 -0.45
CA ASP A 174 26.22 5.22 -0.21
C ASP A 174 26.01 6.60 0.44
N LYS A 175 24.78 7.13 0.37
CA LYS A 175 24.39 8.38 1.03
C LYS A 175 24.00 8.09 2.48
N LYS A 176 24.74 8.68 3.43
CA LYS A 176 24.46 8.59 4.87
C LYS A 176 23.14 9.27 5.27
N ASP A 177 22.74 10.29 4.52
CA ASP A 177 21.59 11.13 4.85
C ASP A 177 20.34 10.71 4.08
N LEU A 178 19.23 10.53 4.79
CA LEU A 178 17.93 10.23 4.20
C LEU A 178 17.35 11.52 3.60
N THR A 179 17.02 11.51 2.31
CA THR A 179 16.42 12.67 1.65
C THR A 179 14.98 12.43 1.23
N GLU A 180 14.17 13.49 1.24
CA GLU A 180 12.84 13.46 0.63
C GLU A 180 12.96 13.36 -0.90
N LEU A 181 12.18 12.46 -1.52
CA LEU A 181 12.28 12.17 -2.94
C LEU A 181 11.98 13.39 -3.84
N PHE A 182 10.98 14.19 -3.49
CA PHE A 182 10.54 15.31 -4.34
C PHE A 182 11.32 16.60 -4.11
N SER A 183 11.67 16.90 -2.85
CA SER A 183 12.37 18.15 -2.52
C SER A 183 13.89 18.01 -2.48
N GLY A 184 14.41 16.77 -2.41
CA GLY A 184 15.83 16.48 -2.21
C GLY A 184 16.37 16.89 -0.84
N LYS A 185 15.53 17.41 0.06
CA LYS A 185 15.95 17.91 1.37
C LYS A 185 16.31 16.76 2.31
N VAL A 186 17.33 16.98 3.13
CA VAL A 186 17.77 16.04 4.16
C VAL A 186 16.77 16.01 5.32
N ILE A 187 16.29 14.82 5.64
CA ILE A 187 15.33 14.55 6.71
C ILE A 187 16.07 14.57 8.05
N HIS A 188 15.49 15.25 9.05
CA HIS A 188 16.04 15.30 10.40
C HIS A 188 16.26 13.91 11.01
N ALA A 189 17.41 13.71 11.67
CA ALA A 189 17.83 12.41 12.21
C ALA A 189 16.80 11.78 13.17
N ALA A 190 16.06 12.59 13.93
CA ALA A 190 15.00 12.09 14.81
C ALA A 190 13.88 11.35 14.06
N ILE A 191 13.52 11.82 12.86
CA ILE A 191 12.50 11.17 12.01
C ILE A 191 13.06 9.90 11.39
N VAL A 192 14.32 9.94 10.96
CA VAL A 192 15.01 8.74 10.46
C VAL A 192 15.00 7.66 11.54
N ASN A 193 15.32 8.02 12.78
CA ASN A 193 15.28 7.09 13.91
C ASN A 193 13.86 6.61 14.24
N ASP A 194 12.85 7.48 14.16
CA ASP A 194 11.44 7.11 14.36
C ASP A 194 11.00 6.07 13.31
N ILE A 195 11.33 6.28 12.03
CA ILE A 195 11.04 5.36 10.93
C ILE A 195 11.79 4.03 11.10
N CYS A 196 13.11 4.07 11.35
CA CYS A 196 13.93 2.87 11.48
C CYS A 196 13.50 2.01 12.68
N SER A 197 13.11 2.63 13.79
CA SER A 197 12.63 1.92 14.99
C SER A 197 11.15 1.53 14.96
N THR A 198 10.41 1.89 13.90
CA THR A 198 8.95 1.68 13.82
C THR A 198 8.57 0.21 14.01
N PHE A 199 9.29 -0.69 13.34
CA PHE A 199 9.00 -2.12 13.42
C PHE A 199 9.25 -2.67 14.83
N ASP A 200 10.42 -2.38 15.41
CA ASP A 200 10.82 -2.90 16.72
C ASP A 200 9.87 -2.41 17.83
N ARG A 201 9.47 -1.14 17.79
CA ARG A 201 8.47 -0.59 18.71
C ARG A 201 7.12 -1.27 18.56
N GLY A 202 6.68 -1.49 17.32
CA GLY A 202 5.46 -2.23 17.02
C GLY A 202 5.49 -3.66 17.52
N GLU A 203 6.64 -4.33 17.41
CA GLU A 203 6.83 -5.71 17.85
C GLU A 203 6.80 -5.83 19.37
N LEU A 204 7.43 -4.87 20.08
CA LEU A 204 7.40 -4.81 21.54
C LEU A 204 5.96 -4.65 22.06
N GLU A 205 5.19 -3.73 21.49
CA GLU A 205 3.80 -3.51 21.90
C GLU A 205 2.88 -4.68 21.51
N LEU A 206 3.15 -5.37 20.40
CA LEU A 206 2.45 -6.61 20.07
C LEU A 206 2.70 -7.69 21.13
N LYS A 207 3.96 -7.91 21.51
CA LYS A 207 4.33 -8.90 22.55
C LYS A 207 3.66 -8.57 23.87
N LYS A 208 3.73 -7.31 24.30
CA LYS A 208 3.04 -6.80 25.50
C LYS A 208 1.53 -7.06 25.44
N PHE A 209 0.89 -6.72 24.32
CA PHE A 209 -0.55 -6.94 24.13
C PHE A 209 -0.94 -8.41 24.24
N ILE A 210 -0.18 -9.32 23.61
CA ILE A 210 -0.44 -10.76 23.67
C ILE A 210 -0.36 -11.26 25.11
N ILE A 211 0.71 -10.90 25.83
CA ILE A 211 0.91 -11.34 27.21
C ILE A 211 -0.20 -10.80 28.12
N GLU A 212 -0.38 -9.48 28.18
CA GLU A 212 -1.31 -8.85 29.13
C GLU A 212 -2.79 -9.20 28.86
N ARG A 213 -3.18 -9.34 27.58
CA ARG A 213 -4.61 -9.43 27.20
C ARG A 213 -5.05 -10.80 26.71
N LEU A 214 -4.16 -11.60 26.10
CA LEU A 214 -4.53 -12.90 25.54
C LEU A 214 -4.07 -14.07 26.42
N VAL A 215 -2.88 -13.97 27.01
CA VAL A 215 -2.30 -15.02 27.87
C VAL A 215 -2.74 -14.82 29.32
N ASP A 216 -2.29 -13.73 29.96
CA ASP A 216 -2.52 -13.49 31.39
C ASP A 216 -3.91 -12.94 31.68
N ARG A 217 -4.53 -12.30 30.67
CA ARG A 217 -5.87 -11.67 30.75
C ARG A 217 -6.00 -10.66 31.91
N THR A 218 -4.91 -10.00 32.25
CA THR A 218 -4.86 -8.96 33.28
C THR A 218 -5.53 -7.66 32.82
N VAL A 219 -5.55 -7.42 31.51
CA VAL A 219 -6.18 -6.25 30.88
C VAL A 219 -7.25 -6.70 29.90
N ASP A 220 -8.38 -6.02 29.90
CA ASP A 220 -9.46 -6.27 28.95
C ASP A 220 -8.99 -6.05 27.50
N ILE A 221 -9.44 -6.91 26.58
CA ILE A 221 -9.05 -6.85 25.16
C ILE A 221 -9.47 -5.52 24.54
N ASP A 222 -10.59 -4.94 24.99
CA ASP A 222 -11.14 -3.70 24.48
C ASP A 222 -10.70 -2.44 25.19
N ALA A 223 -10.02 -2.58 26.32
CA ALA A 223 -9.39 -1.47 27.04
C ALA A 223 -8.55 -0.59 26.09
N LYS A 224 -8.62 0.73 26.33
CA LYS A 224 -7.92 1.74 25.53
C LYS A 224 -6.43 1.42 25.48
N MET A 225 -5.88 1.39 24.27
CA MET A 225 -4.43 1.26 24.05
C MET A 225 -3.80 2.65 24.05
N GLU A 226 -2.59 2.75 24.62
CA GLU A 226 -1.78 3.97 24.53
C GLU A 226 -1.46 4.28 23.07
N THR A 227 -1.41 5.57 22.75
CA THR A 227 -1.08 6.03 21.40
C THR A 227 0.43 6.17 21.31
N MET A 228 1.07 5.45 20.38
CA MET A 228 2.48 5.65 20.09
C MET A 228 2.69 7.04 19.50
N LYS A 229 3.70 7.75 20.00
CA LYS A 229 4.17 8.98 19.37
C LYS A 229 4.84 8.63 18.04
N THR A 230 4.46 9.35 17.00
CA THR A 230 5.03 9.26 15.65
C THR A 230 5.35 10.67 15.19
N LEU A 231 6.55 10.88 14.66
CA LEU A 231 6.94 12.18 14.11
C LEU A 231 6.34 12.33 12.71
N LYS A 232 5.81 13.50 12.39
CA LYS A 232 5.28 13.79 11.06
C LYS A 232 6.40 14.27 10.16
N LEU A 233 6.34 13.91 8.88
CA LEU A 233 7.28 14.38 7.86
C LEU A 233 7.15 15.89 7.54
N ILE A 234 6.08 16.55 8.01
CA ILE A 234 5.67 17.90 7.57
C ILE A 234 5.98 18.99 8.61
N ASP A 235 6.46 18.64 9.80
CA ASP A 235 6.74 19.68 10.80
C ASP A 235 7.81 20.64 10.24
N ASN A 236 7.59 21.96 10.24
CA ASN A 236 8.49 22.91 9.56
C ASN A 236 9.93 22.92 10.11
N ASP A 237 10.16 22.26 11.25
CA ASP A 237 11.46 22.01 11.88
C ASP A 237 12.14 20.69 11.40
N THR A 238 11.55 19.97 10.44
CA THR A 238 12.02 18.66 9.94
C THR A 238 13.23 18.70 9.01
N TYR A 239 13.67 19.90 8.63
CA TYR A 239 14.81 20.09 7.75
C TYR A 239 15.92 20.82 8.50
N GLY A 240 17.09 20.18 8.60
CA GLY A 240 18.27 20.80 9.22
C GLY A 240 18.54 22.18 8.62
N LEU A 241 18.65 23.19 9.47
CA LEU A 241 19.08 24.54 9.11
C LEU A 241 20.49 24.51 8.53
N THR A 242 20.62 24.38 7.22
CA THR A 242 21.79 24.82 6.47
C THR A 242 21.34 25.38 5.13
N LYS A 243 20.90 26.64 5.13
CA LYS A 243 21.05 27.46 3.92
C LYS A 243 22.56 27.54 3.64
N PRO A 244 23.07 27.11 2.47
CA PRO A 244 24.38 27.57 2.05
C PRO A 244 24.30 29.09 1.99
N LYS A 245 25.16 29.79 2.73
CA LYS A 245 25.34 31.23 2.54
C LYS A 245 25.74 31.41 1.07
N LEU A 246 24.81 31.90 0.25
CA LEU A 246 25.16 32.54 -1.01
C LEU A 246 26.24 33.57 -0.67
N GLN A 247 27.46 33.32 -1.15
CA GLN A 247 28.55 34.28 -1.04
C GLN A 247 28.03 35.61 -1.55
N LYS A 248 28.06 36.63 -0.68
CA LYS A 248 27.69 38.00 -1.04
C LYS A 248 28.46 38.36 -2.31
N LYS A 249 27.74 38.60 -3.41
CA LYS A 249 28.27 39.36 -4.54
C LYS A 249 28.83 40.66 -3.96
N VAL A 250 30.14 40.84 -4.06
CA VAL A 250 30.81 42.10 -3.75
C VAL A 250 30.24 43.14 -4.70
N THR A 251 29.38 44.01 -4.19
CA THR A 251 28.93 45.21 -4.90
C THR A 251 30.03 46.25 -4.76
N VAL A 252 30.74 46.53 -5.86
CA VAL A 252 31.63 47.69 -5.95
C VAL A 252 30.73 48.92 -6.12
N HIS A 253 30.84 49.86 -5.18
CA HIS A 253 30.21 51.18 -5.23
C HIS A 253 31.22 52.21 -5.74
N GLY A 254 30.80 53.00 -6.73
CA GLY A 254 31.23 54.38 -6.98
C GLY A 254 30.10 55.02 -7.80
N GLN A 255 29.25 55.90 -7.24
CA GLN A 255 29.48 57.35 -7.07
C GLN A 255 30.01 57.96 -8.39
N ASP A 256 29.29 58.81 -9.13
CA ASP A 256 28.56 60.00 -8.68
C ASP A 256 27.44 60.49 -9.62
N LYS A 257 26.67 61.43 -9.05
CA LYS A 257 25.43 62.07 -9.47
C LYS A 257 25.53 63.07 -10.64
N LEU A 258 24.41 63.15 -11.37
CA LEU A 258 23.73 64.33 -11.97
C LEU A 258 24.47 65.22 -13.00
N SER A 259 23.90 65.27 -14.23
CA SER A 259 23.37 66.51 -14.82
C SER A 259 22.55 66.25 -16.09
N LEU A 260 21.35 66.84 -16.16
CA LEU A 260 20.54 66.98 -17.38
C LEU A 260 21.24 67.87 -18.42
N SER A 261 21.06 67.58 -19.71
CA SER A 261 20.60 68.58 -20.69
C SER A 261 20.26 67.95 -22.04
N ALA A 262 19.19 68.46 -22.62
CA ALA A 262 18.57 68.15 -23.90
C ALA A 262 19.51 68.25 -25.13
N SER A 263 19.15 67.59 -26.23
CA SER A 263 18.64 68.23 -27.48
C SER A 263 18.99 67.43 -28.75
N VAL A 264 18.02 67.37 -29.68
CA VAL A 264 18.16 67.25 -31.15
C VAL A 264 18.50 65.83 -31.67
N VAL A 265 17.57 65.04 -32.22
CA VAL A 265 16.81 65.13 -33.50
C VAL A 265 17.66 64.77 -34.74
N ASN A 266 17.06 63.89 -35.57
CA ASN A 266 17.37 63.52 -36.97
C ASN A 266 18.56 62.57 -37.20
N HIS A 267 18.56 61.64 -38.14
CA HIS A 267 17.58 61.07 -39.09
C HIS A 267 18.30 59.85 -39.74
N ILE A 268 17.56 58.86 -40.24
CA ILE A 268 17.72 58.16 -41.56
C ILE A 268 19.14 57.58 -41.87
N ASP A 269 19.34 56.30 -42.20
CA ASP A 269 18.82 55.69 -43.43
C ASP A 269 18.99 54.17 -43.48
N THR A 270 18.20 53.58 -44.36
CA THR A 270 18.08 52.19 -44.80
C THR A 270 19.17 51.73 -45.79
N GLY A 271 19.35 50.40 -45.90
CA GLY A 271 19.96 49.70 -47.05
C GLY A 271 21.50 49.62 -46.98
N THR A 272 22.13 48.46 -47.10
CA THR A 272 21.94 47.36 -48.07
C THR A 272 22.44 46.04 -47.50
#